data_AF-A0A7C2KNK1-F1
#
_entry.id   AF-A0A7C2KNK1-F1
#
_cell.length_a   1.000
_cell.length_b   1.000
_cell.length_c   1.000
_cell.angle_alpha   90.00
_cell.angle_beta   90.00
_cell.angle_gamma   90.00
#
_symmetry.space_group_name_H-M   'P 1'
#
loop_
_entity.id
_entity.type
_entity.pdbx_description
1 polymer ?
#
loop_
_entity_poly.entity_id
_entity_poly.type
_entity_poly.pdbx_seq_one_letter_code
_entity_poly.pdbx_strand_id
1 'polypeptide(L)'
;MKGVMILAVLLTLGIHFLYYTKTKNLKKLFISLGTFGVILGLAVAGNVTRQVIPLFVAHLILLVFAWGGIFVYLFKDRYYWWVLFSPVITIGIFLLIELLTGSGHEHSILG
;
A
#
# COMPACT_ATOMS: atom_id res chain seq x y z
N MET A 1 12.68 -4.90 -14.70
CA MET A 1 11.98 -4.83 -13.39
C MET A 1 11.03 -3.63 -13.27
N LYS A 2 11.41 -2.40 -13.66
CA LYS A 2 10.50 -1.22 -13.62
C LYS A 2 9.27 -1.34 -14.54
N GLY A 3 9.41 -1.96 -15.71
CA GLY A 3 8.31 -2.13 -16.68
C GLY A 3 7.13 -2.96 -16.17
N VAL A 4 7.39 -3.99 -15.36
CA VAL A 4 6.32 -4.85 -14.81
C VAL A 4 5.45 -4.07 -13.81
N MET A 5 6.05 -3.22 -12.97
CA MET A 5 5.30 -2.35 -12.08
C MET A 5 4.46 -1.33 -12.84
N ILE A 6 5.02 -0.72 -13.89
CA ILE A 6 4.28 0.22 -14.75
C ILE A 6 3.08 -0.48 -15.40
N LEU A 7 3.28 -1.69 -15.93
CA LEU A 7 2.20 -2.50 -16.50
C LEU A 7 1.12 -2.83 -15.47
N ALA A 8 1.49 -3.23 -14.25
CA ALA A 8 0.53 -3.53 -13.18
C ALA A 8 -0.30 -2.29 -12.79
N VAL A 9 0.34 -1.12 -12.70
CA VAL A 9 -0.34 0.16 -12.44
C VAL A 9 -1.30 0.49 -13.58
N LEU A 10 -0.85 0.41 -14.83
CA LEU A 10 -1.68 0.67 -16.02
C LEU A 10 -2.88 -0.29 -16.11
N LEU A 11 -2.68 -1.57 -15.83
CA LEU A 11 -3.74 -2.58 -15.77
C LEU A 11 -4.77 -2.20 -14.70
N THR A 12 -4.32 -1.82 -13.52
CA THR A 12 -5.21 -1.43 -12.41
C THR A 12 -6.03 -0.20 -12.78
N LEU A 13 -5.39 0.83 -13.34
CA LEU A 13 -6.05 2.04 -13.83
C LEU A 13 -7.06 1.70 -14.94
N GLY A 14 -6.70 0.81 -15.87
CA GLY A 14 -7.59 0.31 -16.91
C GLY A 14 -8.83 -0.37 -16.32
N ILE A 15 -8.68 -1.23 -15.31
CA ILE A 15 -9.80 -1.89 -14.63
C ILE A 15 -10.73 -0.86 -13.97
N HIS A 16 -10.18 0.16 -13.31
CA HIS A 16 -10.97 1.22 -12.69
C HIS A 16 -11.78 1.99 -13.74
N PHE A 17 -11.15 2.33 -14.87
CA PHE A 17 -11.81 3.03 -15.96
C PHE A 17 -12.88 2.17 -16.63
N LEU A 18 -12.62 0.89 -16.91
CA LEU A 18 -13.61 -0.05 -17.47
C LEU A 18 -14.79 -0.27 -16.51
N TYR A 19 -14.54 -0.31 -15.21
CA TYR A 19 -15.60 -0.38 -14.22
C TYR A 19 -16.46 0.90 -14.25
N TYR A 20 -15.82 2.06 -14.37
CA TYR A 20 -16.52 3.34 -14.52
C TYR A 20 -17.33 3.42 -15.82
N THR A 21 -16.82 2.95 -16.96
CA THR A 21 -17.59 3.02 -18.21
C THR A 21 -18.88 2.21 -18.14
N LYS A 22 -18.88 1.08 -17.41
CA LYS A 22 -20.07 0.25 -17.17
C LYS A 22 -21.05 0.84 -16.16
N THR A 23 -20.55 1.41 -15.06
CA THR A 23 -21.39 1.87 -13.95
C THR A 23 -21.73 3.35 -13.99
N LYS A 24 -20.96 4.15 -14.74
CA LYS A 24 -21.00 5.62 -14.81
C LYS A 24 -20.91 6.32 -13.45
N ASN A 25 -20.42 5.63 -12.41
CA ASN A 25 -20.34 6.16 -11.06
C ASN A 25 -19.01 6.90 -10.81
N LEU A 26 -19.03 8.23 -10.98
CA LEU A 26 -17.87 9.08 -10.76
C LEU A 26 -17.37 9.04 -9.31
N LYS A 27 -18.28 9.04 -8.33
CA LYS A 27 -17.91 9.00 -6.91
C LYS A 27 -17.07 7.76 -6.59
N LYS A 28 -17.51 6.60 -7.08
CA LYS A 28 -16.80 5.34 -6.87
C LYS A 28 -15.44 5.32 -7.57
N LEU A 29 -15.35 5.91 -8.76
CA LEU A 29 -14.09 6.08 -9.49
C LEU A 29 -13.10 6.93 -8.69
N PHE A 30 -13.50 8.12 -8.21
CA PHE A 30 -12.61 8.98 -7.44
C PHE A 30 -12.13 8.34 -6.14
N ILE A 31 -13.03 7.68 -5.41
CA ILE A 31 -12.66 6.97 -4.18
C ILE A 31 -11.65 5.87 -4.49
N SER A 32 -11.94 5.01 -5.48
CA SER A 32 -11.06 3.89 -5.81
C SER A 32 -9.69 4.34 -6.34
N LEU A 33 -9.64 5.36 -7.20
CA LEU A 33 -8.38 5.96 -7.67
C LEU A 33 -7.61 6.64 -6.54
N GLY A 34 -8.29 7.39 -5.67
CA GLY A 34 -7.67 8.04 -4.52
C GLY A 34 -7.05 7.02 -3.57
N THR A 35 -7.79 5.96 -3.22
CA THR A 35 -7.28 4.85 -2.40
C THR A 35 -6.11 4.16 -3.09
N PHE A 36 -6.20 3.90 -4.40
CA PHE A 36 -5.09 3.29 -5.14
C PHE A 36 -3.83 4.16 -5.10
N GLY A 37 -3.97 5.47 -5.27
CA GLY A 37 -2.87 6.43 -5.12
C GLY A 37 -2.24 6.39 -3.73
N VAL A 38 -3.05 6.30 -2.67
CA VAL A 38 -2.56 6.13 -1.30
C VAL A 38 -1.79 4.81 -1.14
N ILE A 39 -2.30 3.69 -1.67
CA ILE A 39 -1.61 2.40 -1.60
C ILE A 39 -0.26 2.47 -2.33
N LEU A 40 -0.19 3.13 -3.49
CA LEU A 40 1.09 3.35 -4.17
C LEU A 40 2.05 4.19 -3.33
N GLY A 41 1.54 5.24 -2.68
CA GLY A 41 2.30 6.05 -1.73
C GLY A 41 2.85 5.21 -0.57
N LEU A 42 2.01 4.34 0.01
CA LEU A 42 2.42 3.40 1.05
C LEU A 42 3.45 2.39 0.54
N ALA A 43 3.32 1.91 -0.69
CA ALA A 43 4.30 1.01 -1.30
C ALA A 43 5.69 1.63 -1.41
N VAL A 44 5.77 2.92 -1.72
CA VAL A 44 7.03 3.66 -1.74
C VAL A 44 7.51 3.94 -0.31
N ALA A 45 6.64 4.44 0.56
CA ALA A 45 6.98 4.78 1.94
C ALA A 45 7.41 3.55 2.75
N GLY A 46 6.84 2.38 2.49
CA GLY A 46 7.19 1.12 3.17
C GLY A 46 8.65 0.72 3.03
N ASN A 47 9.39 1.27 2.06
CA ASN A 47 10.83 1.05 1.92
C ASN A 47 11.62 1.52 3.15
N VAL A 48 11.09 2.43 3.98
CA VAL A 48 11.72 2.81 5.28
C VAL A 48 11.81 1.62 6.24
N THR A 49 10.84 0.71 6.19
CA THR A 49 10.79 -0.46 7.09
C THR A 49 11.77 -1.56 6.71
N ARG A 50 12.52 -1.41 5.62
CA ARG A 50 13.42 -2.43 5.06
C ARG A 50 14.56 -2.85 6.00
N GLN A 51 14.92 -1.98 6.94
CA GLN A 51 15.91 -2.27 7.99
C GLN A 51 15.42 -3.39 8.94
N VAL A 52 14.09 -3.54 9.09
CA VAL A 52 13.46 -4.59 9.91
C VAL A 52 12.76 -5.57 8.97
N ILE A 53 13.50 -6.57 8.48
CA ILE A 53 13.04 -7.52 7.44
C ILE A 53 11.65 -8.12 7.74
N PRO A 54 11.35 -8.64 8.93
CA PRO A 54 10.03 -9.21 9.22
C PRO A 54 8.89 -8.20 9.06
N LEU A 55 9.13 -6.94 9.44
CA LEU A 55 8.16 -5.86 9.34
C LEU A 55 7.97 -5.42 7.88
N PHE A 56 9.05 -5.38 7.10
CA PHE A 56 8.99 -5.12 5.66
C PHE A 56 8.21 -6.20 4.90
N VAL A 57 8.42 -7.47 5.22
CA VAL A 57 7.64 -8.58 4.62
C VAL A 57 6.17 -8.46 4.98
N ALA A 58 5.85 -8.16 6.26
CA ALA A 58 4.48 -7.90 6.69
C ALA A 58 3.87 -6.72 5.91
N HIS A 59 4.62 -5.64 5.70
CA HIS A 59 4.17 -4.48 4.92
C HIS A 59 3.82 -4.87 3.48
N LEU A 60 4.67 -5.66 2.80
CA LEU A 60 4.40 -6.13 1.43
C LEU A 60 3.14 -7.00 1.35
N ILE A 61 2.94 -7.90 2.33
CA ILE A 61 1.74 -8.73 2.40
C ILE A 61 0.49 -7.86 2.57
N LEU A 62 0.52 -6.88 3.47
CA LEU A 62 -0.59 -5.96 3.70
C LEU A 62 -0.87 -5.09 2.46
N LEU A 63 0.15 -4.69 1.69
CA LEU A 63 -0.05 -3.98 0.42
C LEU A 63 -0.80 -4.83 -0.60
N VAL A 64 -0.47 -6.12 -0.71
CA VAL A 64 -1.20 -7.05 -1.59
C VAL A 64 -2.66 -7.16 -1.16
N PHE A 65 -2.92 -7.27 0.15
CA PHE A 65 -4.29 -7.28 0.68
C PHE A 65 -5.03 -5.95 0.47
N ALA A 66 -4.37 -4.81 0.67
CA ALA A 66 -4.94 -3.50 0.42
C ALA A 66 -5.30 -3.34 -1.07
N TRP A 67 -4.41 -3.76 -1.97
CA TRP A 67 -4.67 -3.72 -3.41
C TRP A 67 -5.84 -4.64 -3.80
N GLY A 68 -5.88 -5.86 -3.25
CA GLY A 68 -7.03 -6.78 -3.36
C GLY A 68 -8.33 -6.18 -2.83
N GLY A 69 -8.26 -5.44 -1.72
CA GLY A 69 -9.39 -4.76 -1.08
C GLY A 69 -10.05 -3.72 -1.96
N ILE A 70 -9.29 -3.05 -2.84
CA ILE A 70 -9.87 -2.13 -3.83
C ILE A 70 -10.78 -2.89 -4.80
N PHE A 71 -10.37 -4.06 -5.28
CA PHE A 71 -11.23 -4.88 -6.13
C PHE A 71 -12.50 -5.33 -5.39
N VAL A 72 -12.39 -5.68 -4.11
CA VAL A 72 -13.57 -5.98 -3.28
C VAL A 72 -14.52 -4.77 -3.20
N TYR A 73 -13.99 -3.57 -3.01
CA TYR A 73 -14.80 -2.35 -3.04
C TYR A 73 -15.47 -2.11 -4.40
N LEU A 74 -14.74 -2.33 -5.50
CA LEU A 74 -15.29 -2.20 -6.84
C LEU A 74 -16.41 -3.22 -7.09
N PHE A 75 -16.24 -4.49 -6.75
CA PHE A 75 -17.23 -5.52 -7.09
C PHE A 75 -18.37 -5.70 -6.07
N LYS A 76 -18.14 -5.40 -4.78
CA LYS A 76 -19.10 -5.66 -3.70
C LYS A 76 -19.62 -4.39 -3.01
N ASP A 77 -19.17 -3.21 -3.42
CA ASP A 77 -19.55 -1.91 -2.80
C ASP A 77 -19.20 -1.81 -1.30
N ARG A 78 -18.32 -2.68 -0.80
CA ARG A 78 -17.88 -2.70 0.60
C ARG A 78 -16.49 -2.09 0.74
N TYR A 79 -16.40 -0.93 1.38
CA TYR A 79 -15.14 -0.25 1.64
C TYR A 79 -14.55 -0.64 2.99
N TYR A 80 -13.69 -1.65 3.00
CA TYR A 80 -13.01 -2.12 4.21
C TYR A 80 -11.76 -1.29 4.49
N TRP A 81 -11.96 -0.08 5.02
CA TRP A 81 -10.89 0.85 5.39
C TRP A 81 -9.78 0.21 6.25
N TRP A 82 -10.12 -0.65 7.20
CA TRP A 82 -9.13 -1.39 8.01
C TRP A 82 -8.16 -2.23 7.17
N VAL A 83 -8.61 -2.84 6.07
CA VAL A 83 -7.74 -3.60 5.17
C VAL A 83 -6.91 -2.66 4.31
N LEU A 84 -7.56 -1.63 3.75
CA LEU A 84 -6.94 -0.68 2.82
C LEU A 84 -5.81 0.14 3.46
N PHE A 85 -5.97 0.51 4.73
CA PHE A 85 -4.99 1.30 5.49
C PHE A 85 -4.16 0.46 6.46
N SER A 86 -4.32 -0.86 6.48
CA SER A 86 -3.48 -1.75 7.31
C SER A 86 -1.97 -1.59 7.09
N PRO A 87 -1.43 -1.30 5.88
CA PRO A 87 0.01 -1.11 5.72
C PRO A 87 0.56 0.07 6.54
N VAL A 88 -0.27 1.08 6.87
CA VAL A 88 0.12 2.21 7.73
C VAL A 88 0.59 1.73 9.09
N ILE A 89 -0.01 0.67 9.63
CA ILE A 89 0.31 0.11 10.96
C ILE A 89 1.78 -0.31 11.01
N THR A 90 2.29 -0.95 9.96
CA THR A 90 3.69 -1.39 9.93
C THR A 90 4.67 -0.23 9.90
N ILE A 91 4.33 0.90 9.25
CA ILE A 91 5.14 2.12 9.29
C ILE A 91 5.10 2.72 10.70
N GLY A 92 3.92 2.76 11.33
CA GLY A 92 3.79 3.22 12.72
C GLY A 92 4.62 2.38 13.70
N ILE A 93 4.57 1.05 13.57
CA ILE A 93 5.39 0.14 14.37
C ILE A 93 6.88 0.40 14.13
N PHE A 94 7.30 0.60 12.88
CA PHE A 94 8.70 0.91 12.57
C PHE A 94 9.17 2.17 13.29
N LEU A 95 8.39 3.26 13.21
CA LEU A 95 8.71 4.52 13.89
C LEU A 95 8.76 4.36 15.42
N LEU A 96 7.88 3.53 15.99
CA LEU A 96 7.91 3.23 17.42
C LEU A 96 9.16 2.45 17.82
N ILE A 97 9.57 1.46 17.02
CA ILE A 97 10.81 0.71 17.27
C ILE A 97 11.99 1.67 17.22
N GLU A 98 12.10 2.47 16.15
CA GLU A 98 13.18 3.44 15.96
C GLU A 98 13.26 4.46 17.11
N LEU A 99 12.12 4.93 17.61
CA LEU A 99 12.04 5.83 18.75
C LEU A 99 12.52 5.16 20.06
N LEU A 100 12.18 3.89 20.28
CA LEU A 100 12.49 3.16 21.52
C LEU A 100 13.94 2.63 21.55
N THR A 101 14.49 2.23 20.41
CA THR A 101 15.86 1.73 20.31
C THR A 101 16.88 2.84 20.07
N GLY A 102 16.42 4.08 19.80
CA GLY A 102 17.25 5.18 19.33
C GLY A 102 17.74 4.97 17.89
N SER A 103 18.29 6.02 17.27
CA SER A 103 18.87 5.96 15.91
C SER A 103 20.15 5.10 15.79
N GLY A 104 20.41 4.21 16.76
CA GLY A 104 21.66 3.50 17.01
C GLY A 104 22.00 2.33 16.09
N HIS A 105 21.43 2.25 14.88
CA HIS A 105 21.91 1.27 13.89
C HIS A 105 23.22 1.71 13.21
N GLU A 106 23.77 2.88 13.54
CA GLU A 106 25.06 3.37 13.00
C GLU A 106 26.31 3.03 13.87
N HIS A 107 26.18 2.46 15.07
CA HIS A 107 27.34 2.24 15.95
C HIS A 107 27.74 0.79 16.26
N SER A 108 27.03 -0.22 15.75
CA SER A 108 27.39 -1.63 16.00
C SER A 108 28.26 -2.28 14.91
N ILE A 109 28.62 -1.55 13.83
CA ILE A 109 29.30 -2.13 12.65
C ILE A 109 30.67 -1.51 12.36
N LEU A 110 31.22 -0.72 13.27
CA LEU A 110 32.64 -0.31 13.24
C LEU A 110 33.34 -0.87 14.48
N GLY A 111 33.50 -2.19 14.47
CA GLY A 111 34.66 -2.85 15.05
C GLY A 111 35.77 -2.91 14.02
#